data_AF-A0A7V9KCT9-F1
#
_entry.id   AF-A0A7V9KCT9-F1
#
_cell.length_a   1.000
_cell.length_b   1.000
_cell.length_c   1.000
_cell.angle_alpha   90.00
_cell.angle_beta   90.00
_cell.angle_gamma   90.00
#
_symmetry.space_group_name_H-M   'P 1'
#
loop_
_entity.id
_entity.type
_entity.pdbx_description
1 polymer ?
#
loop_
_entity_poly.entity_id
_entity_poly.type
_entity_poly.pdbx_seq_one_letter_code
_entity_poly.pdbx_strand_id
1 'polypeptide(L)'
;MTDDELRELLALAALNALDPDEQRSVDTAIAGRPDLRSELDELRIAAAQLAESEAATPPAGLKASILAEIAVTRQSATGGATEPPRSRAKAVSMRRSWTAGVAAAVAVV
;
A
#
# COMPACT_ATOMS: atom_id res chain seq x y z
N MET A 1 -7.78 -24.06 -14.43
CA MET A 1 -7.00 -23.28 -15.40
C MET A 1 -5.74 -24.05 -15.71
N THR A 2 -5.51 -24.31 -16.98
CA THR A 2 -4.28 -24.94 -17.47
C THR A 2 -3.13 -23.91 -17.47
N ASP A 3 -1.90 -24.38 -17.68
CA ASP A 3 -0.74 -23.50 -17.74
C ASP A 3 -0.75 -22.63 -19.02
N ASP A 4 -1.30 -23.14 -20.12
CA ASP A 4 -1.46 -22.39 -21.37
C ASP A 4 -2.55 -21.32 -21.27
N GLU A 5 -3.71 -21.67 -20.70
CA GLU A 5 -4.78 -20.69 -20.41
C GLU A 5 -4.26 -19.53 -19.54
N LEU A 6 -3.38 -19.85 -18.57
CA LEU A 6 -2.78 -18.85 -17.72
C LEU A 6 -1.81 -17.93 -18.49
N ARG A 7 -1.02 -18.46 -19.42
CA ARG A 7 -0.15 -17.64 -20.28
C ARG A 7 -0.95 -16.72 -21.20
N GLU A 8 -2.09 -17.19 -21.72
CA GLU A 8 -3.02 -16.33 -22.46
C GLU A 8 -3.51 -15.16 -21.59
N LEU A 9 -3.91 -15.45 -20.34
CA LEU A 9 -4.30 -14.39 -19.41
C LEU A 9 -3.14 -13.44 -19.07
N LEU A 10 -1.88 -13.91 -19.02
CA LEU A 10 -0.73 -13.01 -18.82
C LEU A 10 -0.56 -12.01 -19.98
N ALA A 11 -0.73 -12.48 -21.22
CA ALA A 11 -0.68 -11.60 -22.40
C ALA A 11 -1.81 -10.56 -22.36
N LEU A 12 -3.03 -10.97 -21.98
CA LEU A 12 -4.15 -10.05 -21.81
C LEU A 12 -3.94 -9.09 -20.62
N ALA A 13 -3.35 -9.56 -19.52
CA ALA A 13 -3.00 -8.74 -18.36
C ALA A 13 -2.01 -7.63 -18.73
N ALA A 14 -1.00 -7.94 -19.55
CA ALA A 14 -0.04 -6.96 -20.03
C ALA A 14 -0.70 -5.83 -20.85
N LEU A 15 -1.83 -6.10 -21.49
CA LEU A 15 -2.64 -5.15 -22.25
C LEU A 15 -3.78 -4.52 -21.43
N ASN A 16 -3.89 -4.80 -20.13
CA ASN A 16 -5.00 -4.39 -19.26
C ASN A 16 -6.38 -4.84 -19.80
N ALA A 17 -6.45 -6.01 -20.41
CA ALA A 17 -7.63 -6.55 -21.08
C ALA A 17 -8.33 -7.67 -20.27
N LEU A 18 -8.10 -7.72 -18.95
CA LEU A 18 -8.72 -8.70 -18.07
C LEU A 18 -10.00 -8.18 -17.41
N ASP A 19 -10.94 -9.08 -17.21
CA ASP A 19 -12.03 -8.86 -16.28
C ASP A 19 -11.58 -9.03 -14.80
N PRO A 20 -12.40 -8.64 -13.81
CA PRO A 20 -12.01 -8.72 -12.39
C PRO A 20 -11.74 -10.15 -11.87
N ASP A 21 -12.33 -11.17 -12.48
CA ASP A 21 -12.23 -12.56 -12.07
C ASP A 21 -10.94 -13.18 -12.64
N GLU A 22 -10.65 -12.85 -13.90
CA GLU A 22 -9.38 -13.15 -14.55
C GLU A 22 -8.21 -12.46 -13.85
N GLN A 23 -8.36 -11.18 -13.49
CA GLN A 23 -7.33 -10.43 -12.75
C GLN A 23 -6.99 -11.12 -11.43
N ARG A 24 -8.01 -11.53 -10.65
CA ARG A 24 -7.81 -12.29 -9.41
C ARG A 24 -7.10 -13.61 -9.65
N SER A 25 -7.38 -14.27 -10.77
CA SER A 25 -6.76 -15.54 -11.15
C SER A 25 -5.27 -15.35 -11.47
N VAL A 26 -4.93 -14.31 -12.22
CA VAL A 26 -3.53 -13.93 -12.51
C VAL A 26 -2.80 -13.54 -11.22
N ASP A 27 -3.38 -12.66 -10.39
CA ASP A 27 -2.77 -12.21 -9.14
C ASP A 27 -2.45 -13.38 -8.20
N THR A 28 -3.38 -14.33 -8.09
CA THR A 28 -3.20 -15.55 -7.29
C THR A 28 -2.07 -16.41 -7.85
N ALA A 29 -2.02 -16.59 -9.17
CA ALA A 29 -1.01 -17.41 -9.82
C ALA A 29 0.40 -16.83 -9.67
N ILE A 30 0.58 -15.53 -9.93
CA ILE A 30 1.89 -14.88 -9.86
C ILE A 30 2.39 -14.71 -8.42
N ALA A 31 1.55 -14.83 -7.39
CA ALA A 31 1.98 -14.76 -5.99
C ALA A 31 2.98 -15.87 -5.63
N GLY A 32 2.77 -17.08 -6.13
CA GLY A 32 3.61 -18.25 -5.86
C GLY A 32 4.60 -18.63 -6.96
N ARG A 33 4.50 -18.02 -8.14
CA ARG A 33 5.23 -18.42 -9.35
C ARG A 33 6.11 -17.29 -9.91
N PRO A 34 7.41 -17.26 -9.56
CA PRO A 34 8.30 -16.20 -10.01
C PRO A 34 8.56 -16.23 -11.52
N ASP A 35 8.46 -17.40 -12.15
CA ASP A 35 8.51 -17.59 -13.61
C ASP A 35 7.43 -16.77 -14.32
N LEU A 36 6.17 -16.92 -13.89
CA LEU A 36 5.05 -16.17 -14.47
C LEU A 36 5.11 -14.68 -14.19
N ARG A 37 5.68 -14.29 -13.04
CA ARG A 37 5.88 -12.87 -12.73
C ARG A 37 6.89 -12.25 -13.70
N SER A 38 8.00 -12.94 -13.96
CA SER A 38 9.00 -12.51 -14.94
C SER A 38 8.41 -12.40 -16.34
N GLU A 39 7.65 -13.42 -16.76
CA GLU A 39 6.97 -13.42 -18.06
C GLU A 39 5.98 -12.26 -18.20
N LEU A 40 5.18 -11.99 -17.17
CA LEU A 40 4.26 -10.84 -17.15
C LEU A 40 5.01 -9.50 -17.24
N ASP A 41 6.13 -9.36 -16.55
CA ASP A 41 6.94 -8.14 -16.59
C ASP A 41 7.59 -7.94 -17.99
N GLU A 42 8.06 -9.00 -18.62
CA GLU A 42 8.56 -8.97 -20.01
C GLU A 42 7.48 -8.59 -21.01
N LEU A 43 6.28 -9.17 -20.87
CA LEU A 43 5.12 -8.83 -21.70
C LEU A 43 4.70 -7.36 -21.52
N ARG A 44 4.73 -6.84 -20.29
CA ARG A 44 4.46 -5.42 -20.03
C ARG A 44 5.48 -4.49 -20.68
N ILE A 45 6.76 -4.88 -20.70
CA ILE A 45 7.80 -4.13 -21.41
C ILE A 45 7.50 -4.11 -22.91
N ALA A 46 7.16 -5.26 -23.50
CA ALA A 46 6.81 -5.35 -24.91
C ALA A 46 5.56 -4.51 -25.24
N ALA A 47 4.52 -4.58 -24.39
CA ALA A 47 3.32 -3.77 -24.53
C ALA A 47 3.61 -2.26 -24.44
N ALA A 48 4.51 -1.84 -23.55
CA ALA A 48 4.93 -0.44 -23.44
C ALA A 48 5.67 0.05 -24.69
N GLN A 49 6.54 -0.79 -25.29
CA GLN A 49 7.21 -0.45 -26.55
C GLN A 49 6.22 -0.29 -27.70
N LEU A 50 5.18 -1.13 -27.75
CA LEU A 50 4.11 -0.98 -28.74
C LEU A 50 3.30 0.30 -28.50
N ALA A 51 2.95 0.61 -27.25
CA ALA A 51 2.21 1.82 -26.90
C ALA A 51 2.98 3.10 -27.24
N GLU A 52 4.31 3.11 -27.04
CA GLU A 52 5.16 4.24 -27.42
C GLU A 52 5.12 4.52 -28.93
N SER A 53 5.02 3.47 -29.75
CA SER A 53 4.96 3.63 -31.22
C SER A 53 3.67 4.30 -31.71
N GLU A 54 2.61 4.24 -30.90
CA GLU A 54 1.29 4.84 -31.17
C GLU A 54 1.06 6.13 -30.34
N ALA A 55 2.08 6.63 -29.64
CA ALA A 55 1.93 7.75 -28.74
C ALA A 55 1.56 9.05 -29.48
N ALA A 56 0.46 9.68 -29.06
CA ALA A 56 0.00 10.96 -29.59
C ALA A 56 0.41 12.13 -28.68
N THR A 57 0.63 13.30 -29.28
CA THR A 57 0.91 14.54 -28.53
C THR A 57 -0.29 14.87 -27.63
N PRO A 58 -0.10 15.00 -26.30
CA PRO A 58 -1.19 15.35 -25.40
C PRO A 58 -1.65 16.80 -25.62
N PRO A 59 -2.93 17.12 -25.35
CA PRO A 59 -3.43 18.48 -25.42
C PRO A 59 -2.59 19.46 -24.59
N ALA A 60 -2.38 20.66 -25.12
CA ALA A 60 -1.63 21.71 -24.44
C ALA A 60 -2.26 22.01 -23.06
N GLY A 61 -1.43 22.11 -22.03
CA GLY A 61 -1.88 22.40 -20.67
C GLY A 61 -2.45 21.21 -19.88
N LEU A 62 -2.68 20.03 -20.50
CA LEU A 62 -3.23 18.86 -19.80
C LEU A 62 -2.39 18.46 -18.58
N LYS A 63 -1.07 18.48 -18.70
CA LYS A 63 -0.18 18.21 -17.56
C LYS A 63 -0.38 19.22 -16.43
N ALA A 64 -0.49 20.51 -16.76
CA ALA A 64 -0.67 21.55 -15.76
C ALA A 64 -2.03 21.44 -15.06
N SER A 65 -3.10 21.13 -15.80
CA SER A 65 -4.44 20.95 -15.22
C SER A 65 -4.49 19.73 -14.30
N ILE A 66 -3.92 18.58 -14.71
CA ILE A 66 -3.83 17.38 -13.88
C ILE A 66 -3.06 17.67 -12.59
N LEU A 67 -1.90 18.34 -12.68
CA LEU A 67 -1.09 18.66 -11.50
C LEU A 67 -1.80 19.64 -10.55
N ALA A 68 -2.56 20.60 -11.07
CA ALA A 68 -3.37 21.50 -10.25
C ALA A 68 -4.48 20.73 -9.52
N GLU A 69 -5.14 19.79 -10.19
CA GLU A 69 -6.20 18.96 -9.59
C GLU A 69 -5.66 18.04 -8.49
N ILE A 70 -4.50 17.42 -8.72
CA ILE A 70 -3.83 16.58 -7.72
C ILE A 70 -3.49 17.39 -6.45
N ALA A 71 -3.07 18.65 -6.59
CA ALA A 71 -2.68 19.48 -5.46
C ALA A 71 -3.85 19.80 -4.50
N VAL A 72 -5.08 19.82 -5.01
CA VAL A 72 -6.29 20.13 -4.23
C VAL A 72 -7.10 18.90 -3.86
N THR A 73 -6.93 17.79 -4.58
CA THR A 73 -7.62 16.53 -4.30
C THR A 73 -6.98 15.83 -3.10
N ARG A 74 -7.77 15.55 -2.06
CA ARG A 74 -7.33 14.74 -0.92
C ARG A 74 -6.97 13.34 -1.42
N GLN A 75 -5.69 12.98 -1.28
CA GLN A 75 -5.19 11.65 -1.63
C GLN A 75 -5.56 10.65 -0.53
N SER A 76 -6.11 9.49 -0.90
CA SER A 76 -6.26 8.38 0.05
C SER A 76 -4.88 7.82 0.39
N ALA A 77 -4.61 7.62 1.67
CA ALA A 77 -3.44 6.86 2.09
C ALA A 77 -3.66 5.40 1.70
N THR A 78 -3.05 4.95 0.59
CA THR A 78 -2.98 3.54 0.25
C THR A 78 -2.19 2.84 1.36
N GLY A 79 -2.80 1.82 1.97
CA GLY A 79 -2.31 1.12 3.17
C GLY A 79 -0.81 0.85 3.14
N GLY A 80 -0.11 1.34 4.17
CA GLY A 80 1.35 1.28 4.24
C GLY A 80 2.01 2.42 5.01
N ALA A 81 1.27 3.22 5.78
CA ALA A 81 1.91 3.87 6.92
C ALA A 81 2.25 2.75 7.91
N THR A 82 3.48 2.23 7.84
CA THR A 82 4.11 1.59 8.98
C THR A 82 4.07 2.63 10.09
N GLU A 83 3.01 2.57 10.90
CA GLU A 83 2.89 3.35 12.11
C GLU A 83 4.17 3.05 12.91
N PRO A 84 5.06 4.03 13.13
CA PRO A 84 6.24 3.78 13.94
C PRO A 84 5.73 3.24 15.27
N PRO A 85 6.35 2.18 15.84
CA PRO A 85 5.85 1.59 17.06
C PRO A 85 5.73 2.71 18.09
N ARG A 86 4.50 3.07 18.45
CA ARG A 86 4.23 3.98 19.57
C ARG A 86 4.94 3.34 20.74
N SER A 87 6.09 3.88 21.12
CA SER A 87 6.83 3.40 22.26
C SER A 87 5.85 3.48 23.42
N ARG A 88 5.44 2.32 23.93
CA ARG A 88 4.78 2.25 25.24
C ARG A 88 5.79 2.85 26.19
N ALA A 89 5.64 4.13 26.52
CA ALA A 89 6.39 4.77 27.56
C ALA A 89 6.26 3.85 28.77
N LYS A 90 7.38 3.24 29.16
CA LYS A 90 7.45 2.36 30.32
C LYS A 90 6.85 3.13 31.48
N ALA A 91 5.76 2.61 32.04
CA ALA A 91 5.24 3.09 33.31
C ALA A 91 6.37 2.95 34.34
N VAL A 92 7.04 4.06 34.65
CA VAL A 92 8.02 4.10 35.73
C VAL A 92 7.21 3.97 37.02
N SER A 93 7.17 2.75 37.56
CA SER A 93 6.63 2.46 38.87
C SER A 93 7.58 3.01 39.92
N MET A 94 7.46 4.30 40.24
CA MET A 94 8.15 4.88 41.38
C MET A 94 7.29 4.69 42.63
N ARG A 95 7.38 3.50 43.22
CA ARG A 95 6.93 3.25 44.58
C ARG A 95 8.07 3.57 45.54
N ARG A 96 7.70 4.27 46.63
CA ARG A 96 8.44 4.52 47.89
C ARG A 96 9.54 5.59 47.77
N SER A 97 9.71 6.52 48.72
CA SER A 97 9.34 6.48 50.14
C SER A 97 9.52 7.84 50.83
N TRP A 98 8.76 8.01 51.93
CA TRP A 98 9.07 8.75 53.17
C TRP A 98 8.99 10.28 53.19
N THR A 99 7.94 10.78 53.87
CA THR A 99 8.10 11.78 54.95
C THR A 99 7.11 11.50 56.08
N ALA A 100 7.61 11.60 57.30
CA ALA A 100 6.90 11.47 58.56
C ALA A 100 6.12 12.75 58.90
N GLY A 101 5.02 12.62 59.63
CA GLY A 101 4.29 13.73 60.24
C GLY A 101 3.37 13.24 61.36
N VAL A 102 3.77 13.50 62.60
CA VAL A 102 3.06 13.23 63.86
C VAL A 102 2.22 14.46 64.25
N ALA A 103 1.00 14.25 64.79
CA ALA A 103 0.29 15.04 65.82
C ALA A 103 -1.23 14.77 65.72
N ALA A 104 -2.06 14.68 66.76
CA ALA A 104 -1.96 14.66 68.21
C ALA A 104 -3.34 14.21 68.75
N ALA A 105 -3.38 13.78 70.01
CA ALA A 105 -4.55 13.30 70.76
C ALA A 105 -5.70 14.32 70.87
N VAL A 106 -6.93 13.85 71.16
CA VAL A 106 -7.63 13.99 72.46
C VAL A 106 -8.86 13.06 72.47
N ALA A 107 -9.06 12.42 73.61
CA ALA A 107 -10.09 11.44 73.92
C ALA A 107 -11.41 12.04 74.42
N VAL A 108 -12.37 11.13 74.65
CA VAL A 108 -13.42 11.11 75.70
C VAL A 108 -14.88 11.31 75.22
N VAL A 109 -15.60 10.17 75.35
CA VAL A 109 -17.04 9.90 75.61
C VAL A 109 -18.07 10.26 74.56
#